data_AF-A0A3N1Y8D0-F1
#
_entry.id   AF-A0A3N1Y8D0-F1
#
_cell.length_a   1.000
_cell.length_b   1.000
_cell.length_c   1.000
_cell.angle_alpha   90.00
_cell.angle_beta   90.00
_cell.angle_gamma   90.00
#
_symmetry.space_group_name_H-M   'P 1'
#
loop_
_entity.id
_entity.type
_entity.pdbx_description
1 polymer ?
#
loop_
_entity_poly.entity_id
_entity_poly.type
_entity_poly.pdbx_seq_one_letter_code
_entity_poly.pdbx_strand_id
1 'polypeptide(L)'
;MNELFEQWTSYQNAALENALRYQAIARKAAEKVARQQVAAFGDYADLAARQLKAAGEVRGYQDLYAAQAGFAAEYAAKARAQAEALLDIALETQGELVALMEEALRSAASTAGEEARKVVSRLEQGVAAVAKAGKKAA
;
A
#
# COMPACT_ATOMS: atom_id res chain seq x y z
N MET A 1 -6.44 -40.50 -22.18
CA MET A 1 -5.98 -39.34 -23.00
C MET A 1 -6.85 -38.11 -22.73
N ASN A 2 -8.17 -38.24 -22.60
CA ASN A 2 -9.07 -37.11 -22.27
C ASN A 2 -8.80 -36.47 -20.89
N GLU A 3 -8.60 -37.25 -19.81
CA GLU A 3 -8.37 -36.67 -18.47
C GLU A 3 -7.10 -35.81 -18.35
N LEU A 4 -6.00 -36.21 -19.01
CA LEU A 4 -4.77 -35.41 -19.03
C LEU A 4 -4.93 -34.11 -19.82
N PHE A 5 -5.75 -34.15 -20.88
CA PHE A 5 -6.05 -32.97 -21.69
C PHE A 5 -6.98 -32.01 -20.94
N GLU A 6 -8.00 -32.54 -20.26
CA GLU A 6 -8.90 -31.75 -19.40
C GLU A 6 -8.18 -31.12 -18.21
N GLN A 7 -7.30 -31.87 -17.53
CA GLN A 7 -6.43 -31.31 -16.48
C GLN A 7 -5.52 -30.21 -17.04
N TRP A 8 -4.88 -30.45 -18.18
CA TRP A 8 -4.00 -29.47 -18.79
C TRP A 8 -4.74 -28.17 -19.14
N THR A 9 -5.93 -28.27 -19.74
CA THR A 9 -6.77 -27.12 -20.06
C THR A 9 -7.27 -26.42 -18.79
N SER A 10 -7.63 -27.15 -17.73
CA SER A 10 -8.04 -26.53 -16.46
C SER A 10 -6.88 -25.78 -15.79
N TYR A 11 -5.67 -26.33 -15.83
CA TYR A 11 -4.46 -25.66 -15.33
C TYR A 11 -4.13 -24.39 -16.12
N GLN A 12 -4.23 -24.42 -17.46
CA GLN A 12 -4.00 -23.23 -18.29
C GLN A 12 -5.01 -22.13 -18.01
N ASN A 13 -6.30 -22.48 -17.88
CA ASN A 13 -7.35 -21.52 -17.56
C ASN A 13 -7.15 -20.91 -16.17
N ALA A 14 -6.85 -21.72 -15.15
CA ALA A 14 -6.56 -21.24 -13.80
C ALA A 14 -5.31 -20.35 -13.75
N ALA A 15 -4.27 -20.66 -14.53
CA ALA A 15 -3.07 -19.82 -14.62
C ALA A 15 -3.37 -18.46 -15.27
N LEU A 16 -4.15 -18.42 -16.35
CA LEU A 16 -4.58 -17.18 -17.00
C LEU A 16 -5.47 -16.34 -16.06
N GLU A 17 -6.40 -16.97 -15.37
CA GLU A 17 -7.27 -16.29 -14.39
C GLU A 17 -6.44 -15.68 -13.25
N ASN A 18 -5.49 -16.42 -12.69
CA ASN A 18 -4.60 -15.92 -11.65
C ASN A 18 -3.72 -14.76 -12.16
N ALA A 19 -3.25 -14.81 -13.42
CA ALA A 19 -2.50 -13.71 -14.02
C ALA A 19 -3.35 -12.44 -14.18
N LEU A 20 -4.60 -12.58 -14.61
CA LEU A 20 -5.55 -11.46 -14.72
C LEU A 20 -5.87 -10.87 -13.34
N ARG A 21 -6.08 -11.71 -12.33
CA ARG A 21 -6.34 -11.27 -10.94
C ARG A 21 -5.11 -10.56 -10.34
N TYR A 22 -3.91 -11.08 -10.59
CA TYR A 22 -2.67 -10.40 -10.21
C TYR A 22 -2.56 -9.00 -10.85
N GLN A 23 -2.84 -8.89 -12.15
CA GLN A 23 -2.82 -7.60 -12.85
C GLN A 23 -3.87 -6.64 -12.28
N ALA A 24 -5.05 -7.13 -11.92
CA ALA A 24 -6.09 -6.34 -11.28
C ALA A 24 -5.66 -5.80 -9.90
N ILE A 25 -5.02 -6.63 -9.07
CA ILE A 25 -4.45 -6.23 -7.77
C ILE A 25 -3.40 -5.13 -7.96
N ALA A 26 -2.46 -5.33 -8.89
CA ALA A 26 -1.41 -4.35 -9.18
C ALA A 26 -1.98 -3.01 -9.67
N ARG A 27 -3.00 -3.05 -10.55
CA ARG A 27 -3.67 -1.85 -11.05
C ARG A 27 -4.41 -1.12 -9.92
N LYS A 28 -5.15 -1.85 -9.08
CA LYS A 28 -5.86 -1.29 -7.92
C LYS A 28 -4.89 -0.59 -6.95
N ALA A 29 -3.75 -1.22 -6.67
CA ALA A 29 -2.69 -0.62 -5.85
C ALA A 29 -2.14 0.67 -6.48
N ALA A 30 -1.83 0.65 -7.78
CA ALA A 30 -1.35 1.84 -8.50
C ALA A 30 -2.37 2.99 -8.49
N GLU A 31 -3.67 2.69 -8.70
CA GLU A 31 -4.74 3.69 -8.63
C GLU A 31 -4.85 4.32 -7.24
N LYS A 32 -4.68 3.53 -6.16
CA LYS A 32 -4.68 4.04 -4.78
C LYS A 32 -3.47 4.93 -4.49
N VAL A 33 -2.28 4.52 -4.92
CA VAL A 33 -1.06 5.33 -4.79
C VAL A 33 -1.22 6.66 -5.54
N ALA A 34 -1.75 6.63 -6.77
CA ALA A 34 -1.99 7.83 -7.54
C ALA A 34 -2.98 8.78 -6.84
N ARG A 35 -4.08 8.26 -6.29
CA ARG A 35 -5.01 9.06 -5.46
C ARG A 35 -4.32 9.68 -4.27
N GLN A 36 -3.43 8.93 -3.60
CA GLN A 36 -2.71 9.44 -2.43
C GLN A 36 -1.71 10.54 -2.80
N GLN A 37 -1.06 10.44 -3.96
CA GLN A 37 -0.20 11.52 -4.46
C GLN A 37 -1.01 12.78 -4.80
N VAL A 38 -2.20 12.64 -5.41
CA VAL A 38 -3.09 13.78 -5.68
C VAL A 38 -3.54 14.45 -4.37
N ALA A 39 -3.91 13.67 -3.36
CA ALA A 39 -4.27 14.19 -2.04
C ALA A 39 -3.08 14.93 -1.39
N ALA A 40 -1.88 14.35 -1.48
CA ALA A 40 -0.65 14.96 -0.99
C ALA A 40 -0.38 16.33 -1.64
N PHE A 41 -0.56 16.45 -2.96
CA PHE A 41 -0.42 17.74 -3.64
C PHE A 41 -1.41 18.79 -3.13
N GLY A 42 -2.67 18.41 -2.89
CA GLY A 42 -3.66 19.30 -2.29
C GLY A 42 -3.23 19.77 -0.90
N ASP A 43 -2.77 18.84 -0.06
CA ASP A 43 -2.26 19.14 1.28
C ASP A 43 -1.08 20.11 1.28
N TYR A 44 -0.14 19.96 0.33
CA TYR A 44 0.99 20.88 0.18
C TYR A 44 0.57 22.24 -0.37
N ALA A 45 -0.37 22.29 -1.31
CA ALA A 45 -0.91 23.54 -1.82
C ALA A 45 -1.62 24.35 -0.74
N ASP A 46 -2.43 23.69 0.11
CA ASP A 46 -3.08 24.32 1.26
C ASP A 46 -2.05 24.82 2.28
N LEU A 47 -0.99 24.05 2.54
CA LEU A 47 0.07 24.43 3.46
C LEU A 47 0.85 25.66 2.94
N ALA A 48 1.14 25.71 1.63
CA ALA A 48 1.75 26.86 0.98
C ALA A 48 0.84 28.11 1.02
N ALA A 49 -0.46 27.95 0.77
CA ALA A 49 -1.43 29.03 0.85
C ALA A 49 -1.53 29.60 2.28
N ARG A 50 -1.53 28.73 3.30
CA ARG A 50 -1.49 29.14 4.72
C ARG A 50 -0.18 29.82 5.08
N GLN A 51 0.95 29.38 4.53
CA GLN A 51 2.26 30.00 4.73
C GLN A 51 2.32 31.41 4.14
N LEU A 52 1.77 31.61 2.94
CA LEU A 52 1.61 32.92 2.32
C LEU A 52 0.69 33.84 3.14
N LYS A 53 -0.44 33.31 3.64
CA LYS A 53 -1.36 34.07 4.49
C LYS A 53 -0.71 34.48 5.81
N ALA A 54 -0.06 33.54 6.50
CA ALA A 54 0.65 33.81 7.73
C ALA A 54 1.73 34.88 7.52
N ALA A 55 2.53 34.78 6.45
CA ALA A 55 3.56 35.77 6.10
C ALA A 55 2.99 37.19 5.88
N GLY A 56 1.75 37.33 5.41
CA GLY A 56 1.06 38.62 5.27
C GLY A 56 0.46 39.17 6.58
N GLU A 57 0.26 38.32 7.59
CA GLU A 57 -0.39 38.66 8.86
C GLU A 57 0.61 38.88 10.03
N VAL A 58 1.88 38.44 9.90
CA VAL A 58 2.90 38.58 10.95
C VAL A 58 3.19 40.06 11.24
N ARG A 59 2.94 40.49 12.49
CA ARG A 59 3.28 41.86 12.97
C ARG A 59 4.52 41.91 13.85
N GLY A 60 5.09 40.77 14.28
CA GLY A 60 6.33 40.70 15.06
C GLY A 60 7.01 39.31 15.13
N TYR A 61 8.21 39.26 15.72
CA TYR A 61 9.04 38.04 15.81
C TYR A 61 8.41 36.87 16.59
N GLN A 62 7.51 37.15 17.54
CA GLN A 62 6.79 36.11 18.29
C GLN A 62 5.75 35.37 17.43
N ASP A 63 5.04 36.10 16.55
CA ASP A 63 4.09 35.52 15.60
C ASP A 63 4.81 34.64 14.56
N LEU A 64 6.04 35.03 14.18
CA LEU A 64 6.87 34.29 13.24
C LEU A 64 7.29 32.92 13.81
N TYR A 65 7.71 32.88 15.08
CA TYR A 65 8.08 31.64 15.77
C TYR A 65 6.88 30.71 16.00
N ALA A 66 5.73 31.26 16.40
CA ALA A 66 4.49 30.49 16.56
C ALA A 66 4.02 29.90 15.22
N ALA A 67 4.08 30.68 14.14
CA ALA A 67 3.79 30.19 12.79
C ALA A 67 4.76 29.07 12.38
N GLN A 68 6.07 29.24 12.61
CA GLN A 68 7.10 28.28 12.22
C GLN A 68 6.97 26.94 12.97
N ALA A 69 6.67 26.96 14.28
CA ALA A 69 6.43 25.75 15.06
C ALA A 69 5.14 25.03 14.61
N GLY A 70 4.07 25.79 14.31
CA GLY A 70 2.83 25.25 13.75
C GLY A 70 3.05 24.58 12.39
N PHE A 71 3.84 25.20 11.49
CA PHE A 71 4.17 24.63 10.19
C PHE A 71 4.96 23.33 10.29
N ALA A 72 5.96 23.27 11.18
CA ALA A 72 6.76 22.07 11.36
C ALA A 72 5.90 20.90 11.89
N ALA A 73 5.01 21.17 12.85
CA ALA A 73 4.09 20.17 13.40
C ALA A 73 3.06 19.71 12.36
N GLU A 74 2.44 20.63 11.60
CA GLU A 74 1.45 20.31 10.56
C GLU A 74 2.09 19.53 9.40
N TYR A 75 3.31 19.91 8.98
CA TYR A 75 4.07 19.17 7.98
C TYR A 75 4.42 17.75 8.45
N ALA A 76 4.91 17.60 9.67
CA ALA A 76 5.24 16.29 10.23
C ALA A 76 4.01 15.39 10.34
N ALA A 77 2.86 15.94 10.76
CA ALA A 77 1.59 15.23 10.80
C ALA A 77 1.14 14.76 9.41
N LYS A 78 1.22 15.64 8.39
CA LYS A 78 0.87 15.31 6.99
C LYS A 78 1.80 14.26 6.39
N ALA A 79 3.11 14.39 6.59
CA ALA A 79 4.10 13.41 6.13
C ALA A 79 3.85 12.04 6.75
N ARG A 80 3.50 11.99 8.04
CA ARG A 80 3.17 10.75 8.73
C ARG A 80 1.86 10.14 8.25
N ALA A 81 0.81 10.94 8.07
CA ALA A 81 -0.45 10.48 7.49
C ALA A 81 -0.27 9.89 6.07
N GLN A 82 0.60 10.49 5.24
CA GLN A 82 0.96 9.93 3.94
C GLN A 82 1.71 8.59 4.06
N ALA A 83 2.64 8.49 5.00
CA ALA A 83 3.37 7.24 5.25
C ALA A 83 2.43 6.12 5.73
N GLU A 84 1.51 6.42 6.64
CA GLU A 84 0.49 5.49 7.14
C GLU A 84 -0.42 5.02 6.01
N ALA A 85 -0.91 5.94 5.16
CA ALA A 85 -1.76 5.58 4.03
C ALA A 85 -1.04 4.74 2.97
N LEU A 86 0.23 5.02 2.66
CA LEU A 86 1.02 4.19 1.75
C LEU A 86 1.27 2.80 2.32
N LEU A 87 1.50 2.71 3.64
CA LEU A 87 1.69 1.45 4.34
C LEU A 87 0.40 0.62 4.32
N ASP A 88 -0.77 1.24 4.52
CA ASP A 88 -2.06 0.57 4.39
C ASP A 88 -2.30 0.02 2.98
N ILE A 89 -1.99 0.80 1.93
CA ILE A 89 -2.09 0.33 0.53
C ILE A 89 -1.17 -0.88 0.32
N ALA A 90 0.06 -0.84 0.83
CA ALA A 90 1.01 -1.93 0.71
C ALA A 90 0.53 -3.20 1.42
N LEU A 91 0.02 -3.05 2.65
CA LEU A 91 -0.52 -4.16 3.45
C LEU A 91 -1.76 -4.79 2.80
N GLU A 92 -2.68 -3.97 2.28
CA GLU A 92 -3.86 -4.48 1.57
C GLU A 92 -3.46 -5.24 0.30
N THR A 93 -2.58 -4.66 -0.51
CA THR A 93 -2.08 -5.29 -1.74
C THR A 93 -1.40 -6.62 -1.43
N GLN A 94 -0.58 -6.65 -0.38
CA GLN A 94 0.10 -7.87 0.06
C GLN A 94 -0.89 -8.93 0.55
N GLY A 95 -1.94 -8.53 1.29
CA GLY A 95 -3.01 -9.43 1.71
C GLY A 95 -3.77 -10.04 0.54
N GLU A 96 -4.09 -9.24 -0.49
CA GLU A 96 -4.74 -9.73 -1.72
C GLU A 96 -3.85 -10.71 -2.49
N LEU A 97 -2.54 -10.45 -2.56
CA LEU A 97 -1.58 -11.37 -3.19
C LEU A 97 -1.43 -12.69 -2.43
N VAL A 98 -1.40 -12.63 -1.10
CA VAL A 98 -1.39 -13.84 -0.24
C VAL A 98 -2.66 -14.66 -0.47
N ALA A 99 -3.83 -14.02 -0.47
CA ALA A 99 -5.10 -14.70 -0.73
C ALA A 99 -5.12 -15.36 -2.12
N LEU A 100 -4.63 -14.67 -3.16
CA LEU A 100 -4.52 -15.23 -4.51
C LEU A 100 -3.56 -16.44 -4.54
N MET A 101 -2.43 -16.36 -3.83
CA MET A 101 -1.50 -17.48 -3.71
C MET A 101 -2.12 -18.67 -2.97
N GLU A 102 -2.83 -18.45 -1.87
CA GLU A 102 -3.55 -19.51 -1.15
C GLU A 102 -4.61 -20.19 -2.01
N GLU A 103 -5.33 -19.42 -2.82
CA GLU A 103 -6.33 -19.94 -3.74
C GLU A 103 -5.67 -20.79 -4.85
N ALA A 104 -4.58 -20.30 -5.43
CA ALA A 104 -3.77 -21.06 -6.39
C ALA A 104 -3.20 -22.35 -5.78
N LEU A 105 -2.74 -22.29 -4.53
CA LEU A 105 -2.23 -23.41 -3.73
C LEU A 105 -3.29 -24.48 -3.46
N ARG A 106 -4.53 -24.08 -3.15
CA ARG A 106 -5.65 -25.01 -2.93
C ARG A 106 -6.07 -25.68 -4.23
N SER A 107 -5.95 -24.97 -5.36
CA SER A 107 -6.27 -25.49 -6.69
C SER A 107 -5.18 -26.44 -7.23
N ALA A 108 -3.90 -26.17 -6.93
CA ALA A 108 -2.77 -26.99 -7.34
C ALA A 108 -2.38 -28.00 -6.25
N ALA A 109 -3.03 -29.17 -6.22
CA ALA A 109 -2.80 -30.24 -5.24
C ALA A 109 -1.43 -30.99 -5.37
N SER A 110 -0.31 -30.31 -5.64
CA SER A 110 1.02 -30.95 -5.79
C SER A 110 2.15 -30.12 -5.16
N THR A 111 3.40 -30.61 -5.25
CA THR A 111 4.64 -30.11 -4.62
C THR A 111 4.93 -28.60 -4.78
N ALA A 112 4.37 -27.95 -5.82
CA ALA A 112 4.36 -26.47 -5.93
C ALA A 112 3.62 -25.79 -4.76
N GLY A 113 2.69 -26.53 -4.16
CA GLY A 113 1.95 -26.29 -2.93
C GLY A 113 2.81 -25.91 -1.72
N GLU A 114 3.98 -26.52 -1.59
CA GLU A 114 4.78 -26.41 -0.38
C GLU A 114 5.72 -25.21 -0.42
N GLU A 115 6.36 -24.95 -1.56
CA GLU A 115 7.19 -23.75 -1.76
C GLU A 115 6.33 -22.47 -1.76
N ALA A 116 5.17 -22.47 -2.41
CA ALA A 116 4.28 -21.30 -2.36
C ALA A 116 3.71 -21.06 -0.96
N ARG A 117 3.47 -22.10 -0.13
CA ARG A 117 3.13 -21.91 1.30
C ARG A 117 4.25 -21.25 2.09
N LYS A 118 5.52 -21.63 1.83
CA LYS A 118 6.68 -20.96 2.46
C LYS A 118 6.78 -19.49 2.05
N VAL A 119 6.47 -19.16 0.80
CA VAL A 119 6.45 -17.77 0.31
C VAL A 119 5.33 -16.98 0.98
N VAL A 120 4.12 -17.54 1.06
CA VAL A 120 2.99 -16.94 1.78
C VAL A 120 3.34 -16.68 3.25
N SER A 121 3.88 -17.67 3.96
CA SER A 121 4.27 -17.50 5.36
C SER A 121 5.33 -16.41 5.56
N ARG A 122 6.31 -16.30 4.65
CA ARG A 122 7.31 -15.22 4.69
C ARG A 122 6.67 -13.84 4.44
N LEU A 123 5.72 -13.75 3.51
CA LEU A 123 4.98 -12.53 3.25
C LEU A 123 4.18 -12.09 4.48
N GLU A 124 3.47 -13.00 5.13
CA GLU A 124 2.71 -12.71 6.36
C GLU A 124 3.61 -12.25 7.52
N GLN A 125 4.78 -12.89 7.68
CA GLN A 125 5.76 -12.44 8.68
C GLN A 125 6.31 -11.04 8.35
N GLY A 126 6.53 -10.75 7.06
CA GLY A 126 6.89 -9.41 6.59
C GLY A 126 5.81 -8.38 6.91
N VAL A 127 4.53 -8.68 6.64
CA VAL A 127 3.37 -7.84 7.01
C VAL A 127 3.39 -7.53 8.50
N ALA A 128 3.48 -8.57 9.33
CA ALA A 128 3.44 -8.42 10.78
C ALA A 128 4.61 -7.57 11.30
N ALA A 129 5.79 -7.72 10.72
CA ALA A 129 6.97 -6.93 11.06
C ALA A 129 6.83 -5.45 10.66
N VAL A 130 6.35 -5.18 9.44
CA VAL A 130 6.14 -3.82 8.92
C VAL A 130 5.02 -3.10 9.69
N ALA A 131 3.90 -3.77 9.95
CA ALA A 131 2.81 -3.22 10.77
C ALA A 131 3.25 -2.91 12.20
N LYS A 132 4.09 -3.76 12.79
CA LYS A 132 4.67 -3.55 14.13
C LYS A 132 5.70 -2.43 14.16
N ALA A 133 6.48 -2.24 13.09
CA ALA A 133 7.42 -1.13 12.95
C ALA A 133 6.69 0.20 12.74
N GLY A 134 5.64 0.22 11.91
CA GLY A 134 4.78 1.41 11.71
C GLY A 134 4.11 1.87 13.01
N LYS A 135 3.56 0.93 13.79
CA LYS A 135 2.97 1.24 15.11
C LYS A 135 3.96 1.72 16.19
N LYS A 136 5.26 1.46 16.04
CA LYS A 136 6.31 1.94 16.97
C LYS A 136 6.89 3.30 16.57
N ALA A 137 6.75 3.69 15.31
CA ALA A 137 7.10 5.03 14.83
C ALA A 137 5.94 6.02 14.99
N ALA A 138 4.71 5.49 14.97
CA ALA A 138 3.63 5.62 15.96
C ALA A 138 3.83 6.51 17.21
#